data_AF-A0A959QLL6-F1
#
_entry.id   AF-A0A959QLL6-F1
#
_cell.length_a   1.000
_cell.length_b   1.000
_cell.length_c   1.000
_cell.angle_alpha   90.00
_cell.angle_beta   90.00
_cell.angle_gamma   90.00
#
_symmetry.space_group_name_H-M   'P 1'
#
loop_
_entity.id
_entity.type
_entity.pdbx_description
1 polymer ?
#
loop_
_entity_poly.entity_id
_entity_poly.type
_entity_poly.pdbx_seq_one_letter_code
_entity_poly.pdbx_strand_id
1 'polypeptide(L)'
;MNTENSTIDAIIVHEIGDKTLQQSLVLSQSLIRPDSDELELLKGFFLDHFKGFEFYNFRMASPTVPTSRIYQPVAEIFDDPANLMVSSNQIARILYPFTETELLSHGYLFICFIRDVMIS
;
A
#
# COMPACT_ATOMS: atom_id res chain seq x y z
N MET A 1 5.83 11.82 13.56
CA MET A 1 5.02 10.60 13.67
C MET A 1 5.61 9.75 14.78
N ASN A 2 4.82 9.41 15.81
CA ASN A 2 5.23 8.46 16.84
C ASN A 2 4.65 7.08 16.48
N THR A 3 5.52 6.08 16.38
CA THR A 3 5.21 4.71 15.96
C THR A 3 5.57 3.67 17.02
N GLU A 4 6.02 4.08 18.22
CA GLU A 4 6.51 3.18 19.28
C GLU A 4 5.47 2.10 19.63
N ASN A 5 4.21 2.51 19.77
CA ASN A 5 3.09 1.61 20.11
C ASN A 5 2.31 1.11 18.88
N SER A 6 2.74 1.45 17.66
CA SER A 6 2.03 1.03 16.45
C SER A 6 2.05 -0.49 16.28
N THR A 7 1.16 -1.06 15.49
CA THR A 7 1.21 -2.48 15.12
C THR A 7 0.87 -2.68 13.65
N ILE A 8 1.52 -3.64 13.01
CA ILE A 8 1.21 -4.07 11.65
C ILE A 8 0.25 -5.24 11.77
N ASP A 9 -1.00 -5.00 11.38
CA ASP A 9 -2.06 -5.98 11.55
C ASP A 9 -2.10 -7.00 10.42
N ALA A 10 -1.91 -6.53 9.19
CA ALA A 10 -1.90 -7.36 8.00
C ALA A 10 -1.11 -6.69 6.88
N ILE A 11 -0.46 -7.52 6.08
CA ILE A 11 0.29 -7.13 4.89
C ILE A 11 -0.23 -7.96 3.71
N ILE A 12 -0.28 -7.35 2.54
CA ILE A 12 -0.46 -8.05 1.28
C ILE A 12 0.54 -7.54 0.26
N VAL A 13 1.12 -8.47 -0.51
CA VAL A 13 2.18 -8.19 -1.48
C VAL A 13 1.72 -8.60 -2.86
N HIS A 14 1.61 -7.66 -3.79
CA HIS A 14 1.30 -7.95 -5.19
C HIS A 14 2.57 -7.82 -6.03
N GLU A 15 2.73 -8.66 -7.04
CA GLU A 15 3.77 -8.45 -8.06
C GLU A 15 3.16 -7.60 -9.17
N ILE A 16 3.73 -6.42 -9.39
CA ILE A 16 3.33 -5.54 -10.49
C ILE A 16 4.45 -5.59 -11.53
N GLY A 17 4.22 -6.42 -12.54
CA GLY A 17 5.11 -6.55 -13.69
C GLY A 17 5.13 -5.29 -14.56
N ASP A 18 6.23 -5.13 -15.30
CA ASP A 18 6.34 -4.16 -16.38
C ASP A 18 5.57 -4.61 -17.64
N LYS A 19 4.51 -3.89 -17.98
CA LYS A 19 3.76 -4.13 -19.23
C LYS A 19 4.61 -4.00 -20.49
N THR A 20 5.61 -3.10 -20.50
CA THR A 20 6.50 -2.91 -21.67
C THR A 20 7.38 -4.14 -21.91
N LEU A 21 7.70 -4.88 -20.83
CA LEU A 21 8.44 -6.14 -20.85
C LEU A 21 7.53 -7.38 -20.84
N GLN A 22 6.22 -7.21 -21.08
CA GLN A 22 5.21 -8.29 -21.03
C GLN A 22 5.11 -9.03 -19.69
N GLN A 23 5.55 -8.43 -18.59
CA GLN A 23 5.41 -9.03 -17.26
C GLN A 23 3.98 -8.81 -16.75
N SER A 24 3.38 -9.86 -16.21
CA SER A 24 1.99 -9.86 -15.77
C SER A 24 1.81 -9.27 -14.36
N LEU A 25 0.61 -8.76 -14.09
CA LEU A 25 0.13 -8.48 -12.74
C LEU A 25 -0.18 -9.80 -12.00
N VAL A 26 0.53 -10.09 -10.91
CA VAL A 26 0.25 -11.24 -10.03
C VAL A 26 -0.37 -10.74 -8.74
N LEU A 27 -1.62 -11.14 -8.52
CA LEU A 27 -2.37 -10.78 -7.33
C LEU A 27 -2.21 -11.83 -6.23
N SER A 28 -1.76 -11.40 -5.05
CA SER A 28 -1.75 -12.27 -3.87
C SER A 28 -3.14 -12.75 -3.49
N GLN A 29 -3.21 -13.98 -3.00
CA GLN A 29 -4.43 -14.66 -2.57
C GLN A 29 -4.51 -14.84 -1.04
N SER A 30 -3.56 -14.28 -0.30
CA SER A 30 -3.51 -14.40 1.16
C SER A 30 -2.93 -13.15 1.82
N LEU A 31 -3.30 -12.93 3.07
CA LEU A 31 -2.74 -11.89 3.93
C LEU A 31 -1.62 -12.50 4.78
N ILE A 32 -0.54 -11.74 4.92
CA ILE A 32 0.54 -12.04 5.86
C ILE A 32 0.21 -11.33 7.17
N ARG A 33 0.26 -12.06 8.28
CA ARG A 33 0.11 -11.52 9.62
C ARG A 33 1.41 -11.80 10.37
N PRO A 34 2.26 -10.78 10.55
CA PRO A 34 3.56 -10.98 11.16
C PRO A 34 3.44 -11.35 12.64
N ASP A 35 4.35 -12.18 13.12
CA ASP A 35 4.49 -12.44 14.55
C ASP A 35 5.25 -11.30 15.28
N SER A 36 5.49 -11.46 16.59
CA SER A 36 6.14 -10.43 17.40
C SER A 36 7.56 -10.09 16.93
N ASP A 37 8.29 -11.08 16.43
CA ASP A 37 9.71 -10.94 16.07
C ASP A 37 9.81 -10.31 14.68
N GLU A 38 8.93 -10.70 13.76
CA GLU A 38 8.81 -10.11 12.43
C GLU A 38 8.32 -8.65 12.49
N LEU A 39 7.46 -8.32 13.45
CA LEU A 39 6.84 -7.01 13.58
C LEU A 39 7.86 -5.88 13.78
N GLU A 40 8.87 -6.06 14.63
CA GLU A 40 9.90 -5.02 14.84
C GLU A 40 10.71 -4.75 13.57
N LEU A 41 11.11 -5.82 12.88
CA LEU A 41 11.86 -5.72 11.62
C LEU A 41 11.03 -4.99 10.54
N LEU A 42 9.77 -5.37 10.39
CA LEU A 42 8.88 -4.78 9.39
C LEU A 42 8.53 -3.32 9.72
N LYS A 43 8.39 -2.97 10.99
CA LYS A 43 8.25 -1.57 11.42
C LYS A 43 9.45 -0.75 10.99
N GLY A 44 10.68 -1.22 11.25
CA GLY A 44 11.88 -0.52 10.78
C GLY A 44 11.89 -0.37 9.27
N PHE A 45 11.61 -1.46 8.54
CA PHE A 45 11.57 -1.45 7.08
C PHE A 45 10.57 -0.42 6.50
N PHE A 46 9.33 -0.40 6.99
CA PHE A 46 8.29 0.48 6.45
C PHE A 46 8.33 1.90 7.03
N LEU A 47 8.56 2.05 8.33
CA LEU A 47 8.32 3.32 9.05
C LEU A 47 9.56 4.20 9.17
N ASP A 48 10.78 3.64 9.15
CA ASP A 48 12.02 4.44 9.32
C ASP A 48 12.24 5.45 8.20
N HIS A 49 11.60 5.25 7.05
CA HIS A 49 11.66 6.15 5.90
C HIS A 49 10.77 7.41 6.08
N PHE A 50 9.82 7.41 7.02
CA PHE A 50 8.93 8.54 7.29
C PHE A 50 9.57 9.53 8.28
N LYS A 51 10.66 10.19 7.88
CA LYS A 51 11.40 11.14 8.72
C LYS A 51 10.93 12.60 8.61
N GLY A 52 9.97 12.90 7.73
CA GLY A 52 9.48 14.26 7.46
C GLY A 52 8.06 14.52 7.99
N PHE A 53 7.68 15.80 8.09
CA PHE A 53 6.32 16.25 8.39
C PHE A 53 5.46 16.45 7.12
N GLU A 54 5.91 15.94 5.97
CA GLU A 54 5.21 16.12 4.72
C GLU A 54 4.07 15.09 4.59
N PHE A 55 2.84 15.57 4.80
CA PHE A 55 1.64 14.78 4.60
C PHE A 55 1.08 15.04 3.20
N TYR A 56 0.96 13.98 2.41
CA TYR A 56 0.27 14.02 1.13
C TYR A 56 -1.15 13.50 1.30
N ASN A 57 -2.12 14.27 0.82
CA ASN A 57 -3.51 13.86 0.83
C ASN A 57 -3.93 13.46 -0.59
N PHE A 58 -4.60 12.32 -0.72
CA PHE A 58 -5.31 12.00 -1.96
C PHE A 58 -6.45 13.01 -2.12
N ARG A 59 -6.35 13.88 -3.13
CA ARG A 59 -7.44 14.79 -3.50
C ARG A 59 -8.26 14.11 -4.59
N MET A 60 -9.58 14.11 -4.44
CA MET A 60 -10.51 13.87 -5.56
C MET A 60 -10.38 15.04 -6.54
N ALA A 61 -9.34 15.04 -7.35
CA ALA A 61 -9.03 16.14 -8.26
C ALA A 61 -9.48 15.85 -9.69
N SER A 62 -9.47 14.58 -10.14
CA SER A 62 -9.90 14.18 -11.49
C SER A 62 -9.87 12.65 -11.66
N PRO A 63 -10.82 12.03 -12.39
CA PRO A 63 -10.82 10.59 -12.72
C PRO A 63 -9.62 10.14 -13.56
N THR A 64 -8.89 11.08 -14.18
CA THR A 64 -7.68 10.78 -14.96
C THR A 64 -6.42 10.61 -14.12
N VAL A 65 -6.43 11.06 -12.86
CA VAL A 65 -5.26 10.95 -11.97
C VAL A 65 -5.37 9.67 -11.14
N PRO A 66 -4.39 8.75 -11.17
CA PRO A 66 -4.44 7.51 -10.39
C PRO A 66 -4.67 7.74 -8.89
N THR A 67 -4.13 8.83 -8.31
CA THR A 67 -4.34 9.20 -6.90
C THR A 67 -5.81 9.42 -6.55
N SER A 68 -6.62 9.92 -7.49
CA SER A 68 -8.06 10.08 -7.29
C SER A 68 -8.80 8.74 -7.32
N ARG A 69 -8.25 7.72 -8.00
CA ARG A 69 -8.88 6.39 -8.13
C ARG A 69 -8.51 5.45 -7.00
N ILE A 70 -7.32 5.59 -6.42
CA ILE A 70 -6.91 4.81 -5.25
C ILE A 70 -7.54 5.31 -3.94
N TYR A 71 -8.07 6.54 -3.92
CA TYR A 71 -8.74 7.09 -2.74
C TYR A 71 -9.86 6.18 -2.23
N GLN A 72 -10.76 5.76 -3.13
CA GLN A 72 -11.91 4.93 -2.78
C GLN A 72 -11.52 3.58 -2.15
N PRO A 73 -10.67 2.73 -2.77
CA PRO A 73 -10.27 1.48 -2.14
C PRO A 73 -9.45 1.69 -0.86
N VAL A 74 -8.70 2.79 -0.73
CA VAL A 74 -8.03 3.11 0.54
C VAL A 74 -9.06 3.44 1.62
N ALA A 75 -10.07 4.27 1.32
CA ALA A 75 -11.15 4.59 2.26
C ALA A 75 -11.90 3.34 2.72
N GLU A 76 -12.18 2.40 1.83
CA GLU A 76 -12.83 1.12 2.16
C GLU A 76 -12.03 0.26 3.16
N ILE A 77 -10.69 0.31 3.12
CA ILE A 77 -9.82 -0.38 4.09
C ILE A 77 -9.89 0.30 5.47
N PHE A 78 -9.97 1.62 5.50
CA PHE A 78 -10.10 2.37 6.76
C PHE A 78 -11.50 2.22 7.39
N ASP A 79 -12.54 2.11 6.56
CA ASP A 79 -13.91 1.86 7.03
C ASP A 79 -14.08 0.43 7.56
N ASP A 80 -13.52 -0.57 6.87
CA ASP A 80 -13.49 -1.96 7.32
C ASP A 80 -12.18 -2.66 6.90
N PRO A 81 -11.26 -2.92 7.85
CA PRO A 81 -9.97 -3.58 7.57
C PRO A 81 -10.10 -4.97 6.93
N ALA A 82 -11.25 -5.64 7.05
CA ALA A 82 -11.50 -6.91 6.36
C ALA A 82 -11.46 -6.77 4.82
N ASN A 83 -11.67 -5.56 4.30
CA ASN A 83 -11.60 -5.27 2.87
C ASN A 83 -10.17 -5.21 2.33
N LEU A 84 -9.12 -5.29 3.18
CA LEU A 84 -7.72 -5.17 2.77
C LEU A 84 -7.39 -5.97 1.50
N MET A 85 -7.79 -7.24 1.44
CA MET A 85 -7.50 -8.10 0.27
C MET A 85 -8.26 -7.66 -0.99
N VAL A 86 -9.53 -7.27 -0.87
CA VAL A 86 -10.34 -6.87 -2.03
C VAL A 86 -9.87 -5.51 -2.55
N SER A 87 -9.68 -4.56 -1.65
CA SER A 87 -9.27 -3.19 -1.99
C SER A 87 -7.81 -3.13 -2.45
N SER A 88 -6.90 -3.95 -1.91
CA SER A 88 -5.52 -4.04 -2.40
C SER A 88 -5.44 -4.55 -3.85
N ASN A 89 -6.27 -5.54 -4.20
CA ASN A 89 -6.40 -6.03 -5.57
C ASN A 89 -6.87 -4.92 -6.53
N GLN A 90 -7.80 -4.07 -6.08
CA GLN A 90 -8.23 -2.92 -6.87
C GLN A 90 -7.10 -1.90 -7.04
N ILE A 91 -6.37 -1.58 -5.96
CA ILE A 91 -5.21 -0.67 -6.01
C ILE A 91 -4.16 -1.18 -7.00
N ALA A 92 -3.79 -2.46 -6.93
CA ALA A 92 -2.81 -3.06 -7.83
C ALA A 92 -3.25 -2.96 -9.31
N ARG A 93 -4.53 -3.19 -9.60
CA ARG A 93 -5.11 -3.03 -10.95
C ARG A 93 -5.13 -1.59 -11.43
N ILE A 94 -5.35 -0.63 -10.53
CA ILE A 94 -5.30 0.80 -10.84
C ILE A 94 -3.88 1.23 -11.19
N LEU A 95 -2.86 0.70 -10.49
CA LEU A 95 -1.45 1.08 -10.67
C LEU A 95 -0.77 0.39 -11.85
N TYR A 96 -1.16 -0.85 -12.18
CA TYR A 96 -0.52 -1.64 -13.24
C TYR A 96 -0.38 -0.93 -14.61
N PRO A 97 -1.33 -0.11 -15.09
CA PRO A 97 -1.14 0.64 -16.34
C PRO A 97 -0.10 1.77 -16.27
N PHE A 98 0.27 2.23 -15.08
CA PHE A 98 1.19 3.37 -14.90
C PHE A 98 2.66 2.97 -14.80
N THR A 99 2.97 1.67 -14.71
CA THR A 99 4.35 1.16 -14.73
C THR A 99 5.05 1.43 -16.06
N GLU A 100 4.30 1.63 -17.14
CA GLU A 100 4.83 1.97 -18.48
C GLU A 100 5.46 3.37 -18.55
N THR A 101 5.09 4.26 -17.63
CA THR A 101 5.36 5.70 -17.74
C THR A 101 6.53 6.18 -16.89
N GLU A 102 7.41 5.28 -16.44
CA GLU A 102 8.53 5.53 -15.49
C GLU A 102 8.12 6.04 -14.10
N LEU A 103 6.84 6.30 -13.87
CA LEU A 103 6.25 6.70 -12.58
C LEU A 103 6.35 5.63 -11.49
N LEU A 104 6.46 4.36 -11.88
CA LEU A 104 6.56 3.22 -10.97
C LEU A 104 7.50 2.18 -11.57
N SER A 105 8.61 1.87 -10.89
CA SER A 105 9.46 0.75 -11.26
C SER A 105 8.74 -0.58 -11.01
N HIS A 106 8.86 -1.53 -11.93
CA HIS A 106 8.36 -2.90 -11.76
C HIS A 106 8.87 -3.53 -10.46
N GLY A 107 8.08 -4.42 -9.86
CA GLY A 107 8.47 -5.10 -8.63
C GLY A 107 7.28 -5.43 -7.73
N TYR A 108 7.47 -5.27 -6.42
CA TYR A 108 6.50 -5.65 -5.41
C TYR A 108 5.76 -4.44 -4.84
N LEU A 109 4.43 -4.47 -4.93
CA LEU A 109 3.55 -3.54 -4.22
C LEU A 109 3.22 -4.13 -2.85
N PHE A 110 3.77 -3.50 -1.81
CA PHE A 110 3.41 -3.79 -0.42
C PHE A 110 2.28 -2.86 0.02
N ILE A 111 1.20 -3.43 0.54
CA ILE A 111 0.14 -2.69 1.23
C ILE A 111 0.06 -3.24 2.65
N CYS A 112 0.25 -2.35 3.62
CA CYS A 112 0.37 -2.67 5.03
C CYS A 112 -0.67 -1.88 5.83
N PHE A 113 -1.53 -2.56 6.58
CA PHE A 113 -2.47 -1.92 7.48
C PHE A 113 -1.85 -1.77 8.86
N ILE A 114 -1.56 -0.52 9.24
CA ILE A 114 -0.86 -0.18 10.48
C ILE A 114 -1.84 0.53 11.41
N ARG A 115 -1.94 0.06 12.66
CA ARG A 115 -2.79 0.63 13.69
C ARG A 115 -1.96 1.38 14.73
N ASP A 116 -2.63 2.22 15.52
CA ASP A 116 -2.06 2.94 16.66
C ASP A 116 -0.87 3.83 16.30
N VAL A 117 -0.87 4.35 15.06
CA VAL A 117 0.08 5.36 14.59
C VAL A 117 -0.37 6.72 15.10
N MET A 118 0.49 7.38 15.88
CA MET A 118 0.23 8.72 16.38
C MET A 118 0.85 9.75 15.45
N ILE A 119 0.00 10.55 14.81
CA ILE A 119 0.41 11.66 13.96
C ILE A 119 0.34 12.93 14.82
N SER A 120 1.50 13.52 15.11
CA SER A 120 1.69 14.75 15.90
C SER A 120 1.97 15.95 15.01
#